data_AF-A0A958RY59-F1
#
_entry.id   AF-A0A958RY59-F1
#
_cell.length_a   1.000
_cell.length_b   1.000
_cell.length_c   1.000
_cell.angle_alpha   90.00
_cell.angle_beta   90.00
_cell.angle_gamma   90.00
#
_symmetry.space_group_name_H-M   'P 1'
#
loop_
_entity.id
_entity.type
_entity.pdbx_description
1 polymer ?
#
loop_
_entity_poly.entity_id
_entity_poly.type
_entity_poly.pdbx_seq_one_letter_code
_entity_poly.pdbx_strand_id
1 'polypeptide(L)'
;IDGRVFRIGEEVTPKPTPEERLLQLLEGAIRKHDFELYPYTAAFWIKDDEVIMEERKNGELWVSSENIWSVFETEYGMSHNEIRALIANSVAEHFNCKGVTPYPNDGWLGL
;
A
#
# COMPACT_ATOMS: atom_id res chain seq x y z
N ILE A 1 15.98 -23.97 -15.94
CA ILE A 1 15.89 -22.86 -16.92
C ILE A 1 14.44 -22.84 -17.40
N ASP A 2 13.66 -21.83 -17.04
CA ASP A 2 12.19 -21.87 -16.98
C ASP A 2 11.46 -21.63 -18.31
N GLY A 3 12.06 -22.03 -19.44
CA GLY A 3 11.38 -22.24 -20.73
C GLY A 3 10.66 -21.05 -21.39
N ARG A 4 10.72 -19.82 -20.87
CA ARG A 4 9.99 -18.68 -21.47
C ARG A 4 10.62 -18.28 -22.81
N VAL A 5 9.83 -18.43 -23.88
CA VAL A 5 10.14 -17.97 -25.23
C VAL A 5 9.66 -16.53 -25.37
N PHE A 6 10.55 -15.61 -25.72
CA PHE A 6 10.20 -14.22 -26.05
C PHE A 6 10.38 -13.98 -27.55
N ARG A 7 9.43 -13.28 -28.18
CA ARG A 7 9.57 -12.84 -29.58
C ARG A 7 10.49 -11.62 -29.62
N ILE A 8 11.53 -11.66 -30.46
CA ILE A 8 12.40 -10.50 -30.67
C ILE A 8 11.57 -9.39 -31.32
N GLY A 9 11.40 -8.27 -30.62
CA GLY A 9 10.64 -7.10 -31.06
C GLY A 9 9.39 -6.77 -30.22
N GLU A 10 8.96 -7.64 -29.31
CA GLU A 10 8.00 -7.25 -28.27
C GLU A 10 8.77 -6.55 -27.15
N GLU A 11 8.46 -5.28 -26.88
CA GLU A 11 8.99 -4.57 -25.73
C GLU A 11 8.47 -5.22 -24.45
N VAL A 12 9.28 -6.08 -23.85
CA VAL A 12 8.96 -6.65 -22.54
C VAL A 12 9.24 -5.55 -21.53
N THR A 13 8.25 -4.72 -21.23
CA THR A 13 8.32 -3.84 -20.07
C THR A 13 8.47 -4.72 -18.84
N PRO A 14 9.57 -4.62 -18.07
CA PRO A 14 9.76 -5.43 -16.88
C PRO A 14 8.62 -5.14 -15.91
N LYS A 15 8.07 -6.20 -15.30
CA LYS A 15 7.09 -6.05 -14.23
C LYS A 15 7.73 -5.20 -13.11
N PRO A 16 7.05 -4.17 -12.58
CA PRO A 16 7.59 -3.38 -11.47
C PRO A 16 7.88 -4.29 -10.28
N THR A 17 8.92 -3.94 -9.52
CA THR A 17 9.16 -4.52 -8.20
C THR A 17 7.97 -4.24 -7.27
N PRO A 18 7.80 -5.01 -6.18
CA PRO A 18 6.73 -4.74 -5.21
C PRO A 18 6.76 -3.31 -4.66
N GLU A 19 7.94 -2.76 -4.41
CA GLU A 19 8.07 -1.38 -3.93
C GLU A 19 7.66 -0.35 -4.99
N GLU A 20 8.14 -0.48 -6.23
CA GLU A 20 7.70 0.41 -7.32
C GLU A 20 6.20 0.34 -7.53
N ARG A 21 5.62 -0.87 -7.42
CA ARG A 21 4.17 -1.06 -7.52
C ARG A 21 3.42 -0.39 -6.37
N LEU A 22 3.94 -0.49 -5.13
CA LEU A 22 3.35 0.21 -3.99
C LEU A 22 3.36 1.72 -4.22
N LEU A 23 4.48 2.28 -4.69
CA LEU A 23 4.58 3.71 -4.98
C LEU A 23 3.62 4.14 -6.09
N GLN A 24 3.41 3.32 -7.12
CA GLN A 24 2.39 3.57 -8.15
C GLN A 24 0.96 3.54 -7.59
N LEU A 25 0.66 2.62 -6.67
CA LEU A 25 -0.66 2.57 -6.02
C LEU A 25 -0.90 3.83 -5.17
N LEU A 26 0.14 4.35 -4.52
CA LEU A 26 0.09 5.57 -3.71
C LEU A 26 0.20 6.87 -4.51
N GLU A 27 0.55 6.81 -5.79
CA GLU A 27 0.68 8.00 -6.63
C GLU A 27 -0.64 8.77 -6.69
N GLY A 28 -0.56 10.09 -6.48
CA GLY A 28 -1.72 10.98 -6.41
C GLY A 28 -2.47 10.97 -5.07
N ALA A 29 -2.12 10.10 -4.12
CA ALA A 29 -2.75 10.09 -2.81
C ALA A 29 -2.39 11.34 -1.99
N ILE A 30 -3.36 11.84 -1.23
CA ILE A 30 -3.24 12.98 -0.32
C ILE A 30 -3.23 12.46 1.11
N ARG A 31 -2.22 12.84 1.90
CA ARG A 31 -2.16 12.56 3.34
C ARG A 31 -2.79 13.74 4.11
N LYS A 32 -3.96 13.52 4.73
CA LYS A 32 -4.74 14.53 5.47
C LYS A 32 -4.77 14.22 6.97
N HIS A 33 -4.66 15.25 7.79
CA HIS A 33 -4.83 15.18 9.24
C HIS A 33 -6.18 15.83 9.63
N ASP A 34 -7.00 15.13 10.42
CA ASP A 34 -8.29 15.65 10.90
C ASP A 34 -8.57 15.16 12.33
N PHE A 35 -7.92 15.80 13.30
CA PHE A 35 -7.95 15.36 14.69
C PHE A 35 -9.24 15.71 15.43
N GLU A 36 -10.02 16.68 14.91
CA GLU A 36 -11.28 17.10 15.51
C GLU A 36 -12.36 16.04 15.30
N LEU A 37 -12.43 15.48 14.09
CA LEU A 37 -13.37 14.42 13.75
C LEU A 37 -12.85 13.03 14.14
N TYR A 38 -11.53 12.81 14.10
CA TYR A 38 -10.93 11.49 14.29
C TYR A 38 -9.80 11.51 15.36
N PRO A 39 -10.16 11.44 16.65
CA PRO A 39 -9.19 11.61 17.73
C PRO A 39 -8.13 10.51 17.82
N TYR A 40 -8.39 9.33 17.25
CA TYR A 40 -7.48 8.17 17.25
C TYR A 40 -6.63 8.06 15.97
N THR A 41 -6.97 8.85 14.96
CA THR A 41 -6.30 8.84 13.66
C THR A 41 -5.20 9.90 13.65
N ALA A 42 -4.01 9.50 13.25
CA ALA A 42 -2.91 10.40 12.97
C ALA A 42 -3.11 11.06 11.60
N ALA A 43 -3.38 10.26 10.56
CA ALA A 43 -3.64 10.75 9.21
C ALA A 43 -4.47 9.74 8.38
N PHE A 44 -5.24 10.25 7.43
CA PHE A 44 -5.81 9.47 6.33
C PHE A 44 -5.00 9.68 5.05
N TRP A 45 -4.83 8.62 4.28
CA TRP A 45 -4.28 8.67 2.93
C TRP A 45 -5.43 8.43 1.98
N ILE A 46 -5.74 9.44 1.18
CA ILE A 46 -6.95 9.49 0.35
C ILE A 46 -6.53 9.53 -1.12
N LYS A 47 -7.11 8.68 -1.94
CA LYS A 47 -6.90 8.66 -3.39
C LYS A 47 -8.25 8.43 -4.07
N ASP A 48 -8.55 9.24 -5.09
CA ASP A 48 -9.80 9.15 -5.84
C ASP A 48 -11.05 9.15 -4.92
N ASP A 49 -11.03 10.03 -3.91
CA ASP A 49 -12.05 10.16 -2.84
C ASP A 49 -12.22 8.95 -1.91
N GLU A 50 -11.35 7.95 -1.99
CA GLU A 50 -11.33 6.77 -1.11
C GLU A 50 -10.18 6.80 -0.10
N VAL A 51 -10.43 6.33 1.13
CA VAL A 51 -9.37 6.10 2.12
C VAL A 51 -8.63 4.81 1.77
N ILE A 52 -7.38 4.94 1.36
CA ILE A 52 -6.53 3.78 1.03
C ILE A 52 -5.63 3.35 2.19
N MET A 53 -5.30 4.27 3.10
CA MET A 53 -4.65 3.94 4.38
C MET A 53 -5.11 4.87 5.52
N GLU A 54 -5.15 4.35 6.74
CA GLU A 54 -5.31 5.12 7.97
C GLU A 54 -4.13 4.86 8.91
N GLU A 55 -3.37 5.91 9.18
CA GLU A 55 -2.33 5.91 10.19
C GLU A 55 -2.98 6.24 11.54
N ARG A 56 -2.90 5.33 12.50
CA ARG A 56 -3.46 5.51 13.84
C ARG A 56 -2.38 5.97 14.81
N LYS A 57 -2.79 6.73 15.83
CA LYS A 57 -1.86 7.29 16.84
C LYS A 57 -1.15 6.21 17.68
N ASN A 58 -1.68 4.99 17.71
CA ASN A 58 -1.05 3.84 18.38
C ASN A 58 0.03 3.14 17.53
N GLY A 59 0.30 3.64 16.32
CA GLY A 59 1.26 3.03 15.40
C GLY A 59 0.66 1.94 14.50
N GLU A 60 -0.64 1.69 14.54
CA GLU A 60 -1.29 0.85 13.52
C GLU A 60 -1.39 1.62 12.21
N LEU A 61 -1.11 0.95 11.09
CA LEU A 61 -1.41 1.45 9.76
C LEU A 61 -2.44 0.51 9.14
N TRP A 62 -3.68 0.94 9.05
CA TRP A 62 -4.73 0.18 8.39
C TRP A 62 -4.64 0.44 6.89
N VAL A 63 -4.53 -0.62 6.10
CA VAL A 63 -4.26 -0.56 4.65
C VAL A 63 -5.44 -1.18 3.93
N SER A 64 -5.98 -0.51 2.92
CA SER A 64 -7.08 -1.06 2.11
C SER A 64 -6.74 -2.44 1.57
N SER A 65 -7.56 -3.42 1.95
CA SER A 65 -7.41 -4.80 1.52
C SER A 65 -7.58 -4.92 0.00
N GLU A 66 -8.58 -4.23 -0.54
CA GLU A 66 -8.92 -4.27 -1.97
C GLU A 66 -7.92 -3.49 -2.82
N ASN A 67 -7.56 -2.26 -2.42
CA ASN A 67 -6.77 -1.35 -3.27
C ASN A 67 -5.26 -1.58 -3.19
N ILE A 68 -4.76 -2.15 -2.09
CA ILE A 68 -3.31 -2.27 -1.84
C ILE A 68 -2.93 -3.70 -1.45
N TRP A 69 -3.53 -4.25 -0.40
CA TRP A 69 -3.05 -5.51 0.18
C TRP A 69 -3.17 -6.68 -0.80
N SER A 70 -4.37 -6.86 -1.37
CA SER A 70 -4.67 -7.96 -2.30
C SER A 70 -3.85 -7.89 -3.59
N VAL A 71 -3.36 -6.71 -3.98
CA VAL A 71 -2.47 -6.54 -5.13
C VAL A 71 -1.17 -7.33 -4.91
N PHE A 72 -0.60 -7.30 -3.72
CA PHE A 72 0.64 -8.02 -3.42
C PHE A 72 0.44 -9.51 -3.22
N GLU A 73 -0.71 -9.91 -2.68
CA GLU A 73 -1.08 -11.32 -2.58
C GLU A 73 -1.28 -11.93 -3.98
N THR A 74 -2.00 -11.23 -4.85
CA THR A 74 -2.42 -11.77 -6.16
C THR A 74 -1.36 -11.59 -7.24
N GLU A 75 -0.79 -10.39 -7.39
CA GLU A 75 0.17 -10.13 -8.45
C GLU A 75 1.55 -10.73 -8.11
N TYR A 76 1.95 -10.73 -6.84
CA TYR A 76 3.30 -11.09 -6.39
C TYR A 76 3.37 -12.35 -5.54
N GLY A 77 2.24 -12.93 -5.11
CA GLY A 77 2.24 -14.14 -4.29
C GLY A 77 2.84 -13.94 -2.90
N MET A 78 2.86 -12.70 -2.40
CA MET A 78 3.48 -12.37 -1.12
C MET A 78 2.60 -12.82 0.05
N SER A 79 3.25 -13.31 1.11
CA SER A 79 2.61 -13.60 2.39
C SER A 79 2.32 -12.31 3.17
N HIS A 80 1.41 -12.40 4.16
CA HIS A 80 1.08 -11.26 5.03
C HIS A 80 2.31 -10.61 5.68
N ASN A 81 3.31 -11.41 6.09
CA ASN A 81 4.51 -10.89 6.74
C ASN A 81 5.39 -10.11 5.75
N GLU A 82 5.50 -10.58 4.50
CA GLU A 82 6.25 -9.90 3.46
C GLU A 82 5.57 -8.59 3.06
N ILE A 83 4.24 -8.59 2.94
CA ILE A 83 3.45 -7.38 2.63
C ILE A 83 3.59 -6.36 3.76
N ARG A 84 3.48 -6.80 5.02
CA ARG A 84 3.69 -5.95 6.18
C ARG A 84 5.07 -5.30 6.17
N ALA A 85 6.12 -6.08 5.90
CA ALA A 85 7.49 -5.56 5.84
C ALA A 85 7.68 -4.58 4.69
N LEU A 86 7.15 -4.90 3.49
CA LEU A 86 7.18 -4.03 2.32
C LEU A 86 6.56 -2.67 2.64
N ILE A 87 5.30 -2.66 3.08
CA ILE A 87 4.58 -1.42 3.34
C ILE A 87 5.26 -0.62 4.46
N ALA A 88 5.62 -1.26 5.58
CA ALA A 88 6.26 -0.57 6.70
C ALA A 88 7.58 0.09 6.32
N ASN A 89 8.41 -0.60 5.53
CA ASN A 89 9.70 -0.07 5.10
C ASN A 89 9.52 1.06 4.09
N SER A 90 8.69 0.87 3.06
CA SER A 90 8.50 1.88 2.02
C SER A 90 7.81 3.15 2.56
N VAL A 91 6.84 3.05 3.47
CA VAL A 91 6.23 4.25 4.07
C VAL A 91 7.17 4.98 5.02
N ALA A 92 8.06 4.26 5.70
CA ALA A 92 9.11 4.85 6.52
C ALA A 92 10.17 5.57 5.68
N GLU A 93 10.56 5.00 4.55
CA GLU A 93 11.58 5.54 3.65
C GLU A 93 11.09 6.74 2.84
N HIS A 94 9.96 6.59 2.14
CA HIS A 94 9.50 7.58 1.15
C HIS A 94 8.63 8.68 1.75
N PHE A 95 8.00 8.44 2.90
CA PHE A 95 6.99 9.35 3.47
C PHE A 95 7.25 9.70 4.95
N ASN A 96 8.40 9.27 5.50
CA ASN A 96 8.81 9.47 6.89
C ASN A 96 7.75 8.97 7.90
N CYS A 97 6.96 7.97 7.54
CA CYS A 97 5.95 7.33 8.39
C CYS A 97 6.60 6.15 9.13
N LYS A 98 7.29 6.45 10.23
CA LYS A 98 8.13 5.49 10.96
C LYS A 98 7.38 4.87 12.13
N GLY A 99 7.76 3.63 12.49
CA GLY A 99 7.23 2.93 13.66
C GLY A 99 5.80 2.41 13.49
N VAL A 100 5.30 2.35 12.24
CA VAL A 100 3.97 1.82 11.95
C VAL A 100 3.97 0.31 11.74
N THR A 101 2.85 -0.32 12.07
CA THR A 101 2.58 -1.73 11.79
C THR A 101 1.38 -1.86 10.85
N PRO A 102 1.61 -2.25 9.58
CA PRO A 102 0.54 -2.48 8.62
C PRO A 102 -0.38 -3.66 8.96
N TYR A 103 -1.68 -3.46 8.76
CA TYR A 103 -2.74 -4.47 8.83
C TYR A 103 -3.69 -4.30 7.63
N PRO A 104 -4.18 -5.38 7.02
CA PRO A 104 -5.25 -5.27 6.04
C PRO A 104 -6.52 -4.79 6.74
N ASN A 105 -7.26 -3.91 6.08
CA ASN A 105 -8.58 -3.47 6.50
C ASN A 105 -9.59 -3.79 5.39
N ASP A 106 -10.50 -4.73 5.68
CA ASP A 106 -11.59 -5.15 4.79
C ASP A 106 -12.86 -4.28 4.97
N GLY A 107 -12.81 -3.27 5.86
CA GLY A 107 -13.97 -2.48 6.25
C GLY A 107 -13.71 -0.98 6.22
N TRP A 108 -13.98 -0.36 5.06
CA TRP A 108 -14.46 1.03 4.97
C TRP A 108 -15.96 0.99 4.61
N LEU A 109 -16.75 0.17 5.30
CA LEU A 109 -18.19 0.14 5.11
C LEU A 109 -18.80 1.44 5.63
N GLY A 110 -18.90 2.43 4.73
CA GLY A 110 -19.69 3.64 4.90
C GLY A 110 -18.96 4.80 5.58
N LEU A 111 -18.42 5.70 4.76
CA LEU A 111 -18.57 7.14 5.02
C LEU A 111 -19.85 7.62 4.32
#